data_AF-A0A2E7WEY3-F1
#
_entry.id   AF-A0A2E7WEY3-F1
#
_cell.length_a   1.000
_cell.length_b   1.000
_cell.length_c   1.000
_cell.angle_alpha   90.00
_cell.angle_beta   90.00
_cell.angle_gamma   90.00
#
_symmetry.space_group_name_H-M   'P 1'
#
loop_
_entity.id
_entity.type
_entity.pdbx_description
1 polymer ?
#
loop_
_entity_poly.entity_id
_entity_poly.type
_entity_poly.pdbx_seq_one_letter_code
_entity_poly.pdbx_strand_id
1 'polypeptide(L)'
;MTIPYSSKRFIIQTRSPTSLTRLPISSSFCPNLMILEASTDASAHSSIKITNNSSFSSILISLIITPVINNKVDTLFLFTLVVKHAFCDLYLQFKKVPLDKTKYIGECHLHYFDHALFTFIVSYLFLIPLEFCLFLSSIDYIIHWHIDFVKTKIMRFFEISNSSLVYWLFQTFDQILHYSTYLLLVYFVDKGFSPQYVFEKFISFFF
;
A
#
# COMPACT_ATOMS: atom_id res chain seq x y z
N MET A 1 30.82 -11.54 41.33
CA MET A 1 31.72 -12.00 40.25
C MET A 1 31.35 -11.23 39.00
N THR A 2 32.13 -10.21 38.66
CA THR A 2 31.86 -9.21 37.62
C THR A 2 32.39 -9.68 36.26
N ILE A 3 31.56 -9.61 35.22
CA ILE A 3 31.94 -9.92 33.82
C ILE A 3 31.96 -8.60 33.05
N PRO A 4 33.03 -8.24 32.32
CA PRO A 4 33.14 -6.94 31.67
C PRO A 4 32.41 -6.91 30.32
N TYR A 5 31.65 -5.83 30.10
CA TYR A 5 30.96 -5.53 28.84
C TYR A 5 31.91 -4.75 27.91
N SER A 6 32.29 -5.32 26.76
CA SER A 6 33.15 -4.68 25.77
C SER A 6 32.30 -3.90 24.75
N SER A 7 32.27 -2.57 24.85
CA SER A 7 31.64 -1.70 23.85
C SER A 7 32.62 -1.40 22.72
N LYS A 8 32.32 -1.81 21.48
CA LYS A 8 33.04 -1.35 20.29
C LYS A 8 32.35 -0.11 19.73
N ARG A 9 33.00 1.03 19.90
CA ARG A 9 32.59 2.37 19.44
C ARG A 9 33.03 2.53 17.97
N PHE A 10 32.10 2.66 17.03
CA PHE A 10 32.42 3.03 15.65
C PHE A 10 32.65 4.55 15.60
N ILE A 11 33.88 4.96 15.30
CA ILE A 11 34.27 6.37 15.09
C ILE A 11 34.27 6.59 13.57
N ILE A 12 33.30 7.35 13.06
CA ILE A 12 33.35 7.86 11.69
C ILE A 12 34.03 9.22 11.72
N GLN A 13 35.23 9.27 11.14
CA GLN A 13 36.11 10.42 11.09
C GLN A 13 35.68 11.35 9.95
N THR A 14 35.20 12.55 10.30
CA THR A 14 34.91 13.61 9.33
C THR A 14 36.21 14.30 8.91
N ARG A 15 36.46 14.42 7.60
CA ARG A 15 37.52 15.27 7.05
C ARG A 15 36.91 16.42 6.25
N SER A 16 37.17 17.63 6.74
CA SER A 16 37.01 18.91 6.05
C SER A 16 38.26 19.21 5.21
N PRO A 17 38.13 19.85 4.04
CA PRO A 17 39.19 20.67 3.48
C PRO A 17 38.79 22.16 3.48
N THR A 18 39.60 22.97 4.16
CA THR A 18 39.62 24.44 4.13
C THR A 18 40.19 25.00 2.82
N SER A 19 39.49 26.00 2.26
CA SER A 19 39.92 27.29 1.64
C SER A 19 41.01 27.26 0.53
N LEU A 20 41.01 28.02 -0.59
CA LEU A 20 40.65 29.40 -0.96
C LEU A 20 40.60 29.48 -2.51
N THR A 21 39.69 30.25 -3.11
CA THR A 21 39.98 31.39 -4.03
C THR A 21 38.68 32.00 -4.56
N ARG A 22 38.66 33.33 -4.69
CA ARG A 22 37.51 34.20 -5.02
C ARG A 22 37.77 34.84 -6.40
N LEU A 23 36.68 35.25 -7.08
CA LEU A 23 36.49 36.29 -8.13
C LEU A 23 35.81 35.76 -9.44
N PRO A 24 35.14 36.58 -10.28
CA PRO A 24 33.86 37.28 -10.03
C PRO A 24 32.80 37.15 -11.18
N ILE A 25 31.55 37.51 -10.86
CA ILE A 25 30.43 38.12 -11.62
C ILE A 25 30.41 38.08 -13.18
N SER A 26 29.28 37.63 -13.78
CA SER A 26 28.58 38.18 -14.98
C SER A 26 27.53 37.17 -15.49
N SER A 27 26.23 37.35 -15.25
CA SER A 27 25.19 38.03 -16.06
C SER A 27 24.46 37.14 -17.10
N SER A 28 23.13 37.08 -16.92
CA SER A 28 22.05 36.94 -17.92
C SER A 28 22.10 35.84 -18.99
N PHE A 29 21.13 34.92 -18.93
CA PHE A 29 20.58 34.28 -20.13
C PHE A 29 19.06 34.07 -20.00
N CYS A 30 18.30 34.96 -20.64
CA CYS A 30 16.89 34.75 -21.01
C CYS A 30 16.86 34.15 -22.41
N PRO A 31 16.01 33.16 -22.72
CA PRO A 31 15.67 32.84 -24.11
C PRO A 31 14.55 33.76 -24.60
N ASN A 32 14.90 34.55 -25.62
CA ASN A 32 14.04 35.38 -26.49
C ASN A 32 12.76 34.64 -26.95
N LEU A 33 11.59 35.28 -26.94
CA LEU A 33 11.17 36.42 -27.77
C LEU A 33 11.23 36.09 -29.27
N MET A 34 10.16 35.46 -29.77
CA MET A 34 9.91 35.29 -31.20
C MET A 34 9.14 36.53 -31.68
N ILE A 35 9.83 37.34 -32.47
CA ILE A 35 9.30 38.51 -33.17
C ILE A 35 8.41 38.00 -34.31
N LEU A 36 7.15 38.44 -34.35
CA LEU A 36 6.34 38.50 -35.56
C LEU A 36 6.01 39.97 -35.80
N GLU A 37 6.63 40.52 -36.84
CA GLU A 37 6.36 41.85 -37.36
C GLU A 37 4.90 41.94 -37.81
N ALA A 38 4.20 43.00 -37.37
CA ALA A 38 3.01 43.49 -38.04
C ALA A 38 3.13 45.01 -38.15
N SER A 39 3.11 45.45 -39.39
CA SER A 39 3.25 46.82 -39.89
C SER A 39 2.31 47.82 -39.20
N THR A 40 2.80 49.05 -39.10
CA THR A 40 2.02 50.25 -38.81
C THR A 40 0.82 50.37 -39.74
N ASP A 41 -0.40 50.40 -39.20
CA ASP A 41 -1.49 51.25 -39.67
C ASP A 41 -2.66 51.28 -38.67
N ALA A 42 -3.35 52.41 -38.64
CA ALA A 42 -4.29 52.85 -37.63
C ALA A 42 -5.65 52.12 -37.65
N SER A 43 -6.35 52.20 -36.50
CA SER A 43 -7.80 52.06 -36.35
C SER A 43 -8.43 50.67 -36.56
N ALA A 44 -8.59 49.89 -35.48
CA ALA A 44 -9.80 49.09 -35.24
C ALA A 44 -9.84 48.53 -33.81
N HIS A 45 -10.95 48.75 -33.11
CA HIS A 45 -11.35 47.99 -31.94
C HIS A 45 -11.24 46.48 -32.23
N SER A 46 -10.34 45.77 -31.58
CA SER A 46 -10.42 44.31 -31.47
C SER A 46 -10.24 43.90 -30.01
N SER A 47 -11.37 43.59 -29.39
CA SER A 47 -11.41 42.97 -28.07
C SER A 47 -10.75 41.60 -28.19
N ILE A 48 -9.51 41.48 -27.71
CA ILE A 48 -8.84 40.19 -27.51
C ILE A 48 -9.67 39.42 -26.49
N LYS A 49 -10.53 38.54 -26.97
CA LYS A 49 -11.32 37.63 -26.15
C LYS A 49 -10.37 36.53 -25.67
N ILE A 50 -9.74 36.75 -24.52
CA ILE A 50 -8.97 35.72 -23.81
C ILE A 50 -9.98 34.66 -23.37
N THR A 51 -10.11 33.61 -24.18
CA THR A 51 -10.92 32.44 -23.82
C THR A 51 -10.19 31.69 -22.72
N ASN A 52 -10.82 31.62 -21.54
CA ASN A 52 -10.30 30.97 -20.33
C ASN A 52 -9.67 29.60 -20.64
N ASN A 53 -8.35 29.51 -20.43
CA ASN A 53 -7.55 28.30 -20.58
C ASN A 53 -7.68 27.36 -19.37
N SER A 54 -8.81 27.41 -18.66
CA SER A 54 -9.04 26.63 -17.43
C SER A 54 -9.23 25.14 -17.69
N SER A 55 -9.59 24.75 -18.92
CA SER A 55 -9.79 23.35 -19.32
C SER A 55 -8.47 22.59 -19.45
N PHE A 56 -7.44 23.16 -20.07
CA PHE A 56 -6.16 22.46 -20.24
C PHE A 56 -5.41 22.26 -18.93
N SER A 57 -5.40 23.26 -18.03
CA SER A 57 -4.73 23.10 -16.74
C SER A 57 -5.46 22.09 -15.85
N SER A 58 -6.79 22.08 -15.85
CA SER A 58 -7.58 21.09 -15.07
C SER A 58 -7.45 19.67 -15.62
N ILE A 59 -7.40 19.49 -16.95
CA ILE A 59 -7.13 18.19 -17.57
C ILE A 59 -5.70 17.71 -17.23
N LEU A 60 -4.70 18.58 -17.34
CA LEU A 60 -3.30 18.23 -17.05
C LEU A 60 -3.08 17.91 -15.56
N ILE A 61 -3.73 18.68 -14.67
CA ILE A 61 -3.78 18.41 -13.23
C ILE A 61 -4.45 17.04 -13.00
N SER A 62 -5.60 16.76 -13.61
CA SER A 62 -6.27 15.46 -13.46
C SER A 62 -5.47 14.29 -14.03
N LEU A 63 -4.68 14.48 -15.09
CA LEU A 63 -3.93 13.40 -15.74
C LEU A 63 -2.67 13.01 -14.95
N ILE A 64 -2.10 13.94 -14.19
CA ILE A 64 -0.81 13.75 -13.49
C ILE A 64 -1.00 13.66 -11.99
N ILE A 65 -1.83 14.51 -11.39
CA ILE A 65 -1.97 14.62 -9.93
C ILE A 65 -2.85 13.49 -9.39
N THR A 66 -3.96 13.17 -10.06
CA THR A 66 -4.87 12.10 -9.63
C THR A 66 -4.20 10.73 -9.51
N PRO A 67 -3.42 10.22 -10.50
CA PRO A 67 -2.73 8.94 -10.34
C PRO A 67 -1.64 8.99 -9.27
N VAL A 68 -0.92 10.11 -9.11
CA VAL A 68 0.10 10.26 -8.07
C VAL A 68 -0.50 10.28 -6.67
N ILE A 69 -1.67 10.90 -6.48
CA ILE A 69 -2.40 10.89 -5.20
C ILE A 69 -2.96 9.48 -4.93
N ASN A 70 -3.59 8.85 -5.91
CA ASN A 70 -4.15 7.50 -5.76
C ASN A 70 -3.05 6.49 -5.36
N ASN A 71 -1.91 6.50 -6.05
CA ASN A 71 -0.78 5.61 -5.71
C ASN A 71 -0.28 5.79 -4.25
N LYS A 72 -0.34 7.01 -3.70
CA LYS A 72 0.03 7.27 -2.29
C LYS A 72 -1.02 6.73 -1.33
N VAL A 73 -2.30 6.90 -1.64
CA VAL A 73 -3.42 6.37 -0.84
C VAL A 73 -3.41 4.84 -0.85
N ASP A 74 -3.16 4.21 -1.99
CA ASP A 74 -3.07 2.74 -2.13
C ASP A 74 -1.92 2.16 -1.31
N THR A 75 -0.76 2.83 -1.32
CA THR A 75 0.39 2.43 -0.52
C THR A 75 0.08 2.51 0.98
N LEU A 76 -0.60 3.58 1.41
CA LEU A 76 -1.00 3.74 2.81
C LEU A 76 -2.08 2.73 3.21
N PHE A 77 -3.00 2.40 2.31
CA PHE A 77 -4.02 1.38 2.50
C PHE A 77 -3.37 -0.01 2.68
N LEU A 78 -2.48 -0.39 1.77
CA LEU A 78 -1.71 -1.63 1.87
C LEU A 78 -0.91 -1.70 3.19
N PHE A 79 -0.20 -0.63 3.54
CA PHE A 79 0.55 -0.57 4.79
C PHE A 79 -0.36 -0.77 6.01
N THR A 80 -1.54 -0.13 6.02
CA THR A 80 -2.50 -0.26 7.12
C THR A 80 -3.07 -1.69 7.21
N LEU A 81 -3.30 -2.36 6.08
CA LEU A 81 -3.69 -3.78 6.05
C LEU A 81 -2.59 -4.72 6.58
N VAL A 82 -1.31 -4.39 6.36
CA VAL A 82 -0.20 -5.16 6.95
C VAL A 82 -0.10 -4.90 8.46
N VAL A 83 -0.29 -3.66 8.91
CA VAL A 83 -0.30 -3.30 10.34
C VAL A 83 -1.46 -3.99 11.07
N LYS A 84 -2.68 -3.99 10.50
CA LYS A 84 -3.81 -4.69 11.13
C LYS A 84 -3.55 -6.18 11.22
N HIS A 85 -2.92 -6.79 10.22
CA HIS A 85 -2.57 -8.21 10.28
C HIS A 85 -1.65 -8.51 11.46
N ALA A 86 -0.56 -7.75 11.62
CA ALA A 86 0.35 -7.91 12.74
C ALA A 86 -0.37 -7.71 14.09
N PHE A 87 -1.29 -6.75 14.18
CA PHE A 87 -2.09 -6.52 15.37
C PHE A 87 -3.02 -7.71 15.70
N CYS A 88 -3.73 -8.23 14.70
CA CYS A 88 -4.62 -9.37 14.85
C CYS A 88 -3.87 -10.65 15.24
N ASP A 89 -2.76 -10.96 14.56
CA ASP A 89 -1.97 -12.18 14.78
C ASP A 89 -1.18 -12.15 16.08
N LEU A 90 -0.54 -11.02 16.40
CA LEU A 90 0.39 -10.95 17.53
C LEU A 90 -0.30 -10.52 18.82
N TYR A 91 -1.21 -9.55 18.76
CA TYR A 91 -1.84 -9.00 19.96
C TYR A 91 -3.21 -9.64 20.23
N LEU A 92 -4.14 -9.61 19.28
CA LEU A 92 -5.50 -10.12 19.53
C LEU A 92 -5.54 -11.63 19.69
N GLN A 93 -4.78 -12.37 18.88
CA GLN A 93 -4.69 -13.83 19.02
C GLN A 93 -4.06 -14.22 20.36
N PHE A 94 -3.02 -13.50 20.81
CA PHE A 94 -2.39 -13.75 22.11
C PHE A 94 -3.35 -13.56 23.29
N LYS A 95 -4.29 -12.61 23.19
CA LYS A 95 -5.29 -12.35 24.23
C LYS A 95 -6.39 -13.41 24.31
N LYS A 96 -6.53 -14.26 23.28
CA LYS A 96 -7.55 -15.30 23.23
C LYS A 96 -7.04 -16.59 23.88
N VAL A 97 -7.99 -17.43 24.30
CA VAL A 97 -7.71 -18.83 24.70
C VAL A 97 -7.01 -19.53 23.53
N PRO A 98 -6.04 -20.44 23.75
CA PRO A 98 -5.36 -21.16 22.68
C PRO A 98 -6.37 -21.79 21.71
N LEU A 99 -6.42 -21.26 20.48
CA LEU A 99 -7.38 -21.68 19.47
C LEU A 99 -6.85 -22.92 18.75
N ASP A 100 -7.67 -23.96 18.67
CA ASP A 100 -7.34 -25.16 17.91
C ASP A 100 -7.52 -24.92 16.40
N LYS A 101 -6.43 -24.56 15.72
CA LYS A 101 -6.35 -24.34 14.27
C LYS A 101 -6.46 -25.61 13.43
N THR A 102 -6.58 -26.79 14.06
CA THR A 102 -6.62 -28.07 13.35
C THR A 102 -8.03 -28.48 12.94
N LYS A 103 -9.05 -27.84 13.51
CA LYS A 103 -10.46 -27.98 13.15
C LYS A 103 -10.78 -27.02 12.01
N TYR A 104 -11.35 -27.55 10.92
CA TYR A 104 -11.73 -26.71 9.78
C TYR A 104 -12.83 -25.72 10.17
N ILE A 105 -13.83 -26.19 10.92
CA ILE A 105 -14.82 -25.35 11.59
C ILE A 105 -14.62 -25.45 13.10
N GLY A 106 -14.36 -24.32 13.76
CA GLY A 106 -14.15 -24.28 15.21
C GLY A 106 -13.88 -22.88 15.77
N GLU A 107 -13.33 -22.82 16.98
CA GLU A 107 -13.10 -21.58 17.73
C GLU A 107 -12.16 -20.60 17.01
N CYS A 108 -11.31 -21.10 16.11
CA CYS A 108 -10.39 -20.26 15.36
C CYS A 108 -11.09 -19.30 14.37
N HIS A 109 -12.38 -19.51 14.06
CA HIS A 109 -13.14 -18.53 13.28
C HIS A 109 -13.26 -17.18 13.97
N LEU A 110 -13.16 -17.11 15.29
CA LEU A 110 -13.10 -15.83 16.00
C LEU A 110 -11.86 -15.03 15.63
N HIS A 111 -10.73 -15.70 15.41
CA HIS A 111 -9.51 -15.07 14.95
C HIS A 111 -9.62 -14.58 13.50
N TYR A 112 -10.18 -15.41 12.61
CA TYR A 112 -10.40 -15.03 11.21
C TYR A 112 -11.42 -13.89 11.10
N PHE A 113 -12.40 -13.87 12.00
CA PHE A 113 -13.36 -12.78 12.11
C PHE A 113 -12.72 -11.47 12.58
N ASP A 114 -11.71 -11.51 13.48
CA ASP A 114 -10.96 -10.29 13.81
C ASP A 114 -10.33 -9.69 12.54
N HIS A 115 -9.69 -10.51 11.71
CA HIS A 115 -9.07 -10.05 10.47
C HIS A 115 -10.10 -9.43 9.53
N ALA A 116 -11.23 -10.10 9.34
CA ALA A 116 -12.34 -9.59 8.53
C ALA A 116 -12.87 -8.24 9.07
N LEU A 117 -13.12 -8.16 10.37
CA LEU A 117 -13.62 -6.95 11.03
C LEU A 117 -12.66 -5.78 10.89
N PHE A 118 -11.36 -6.01 11.12
CA PHE A 118 -10.37 -4.95 10.96
C PHE A 118 -10.15 -4.58 9.49
N THR A 119 -10.23 -5.52 8.55
CA THR A 119 -10.22 -5.20 7.11
C THR A 119 -11.41 -4.35 6.72
N PHE A 120 -12.60 -4.63 7.25
CA PHE A 120 -13.78 -3.79 7.05
C PHE A 120 -13.55 -2.37 7.59
N ILE A 121 -13.08 -2.24 8.82
CA ILE A 121 -12.82 -0.93 9.46
C ILE A 121 -11.77 -0.15 8.66
N VAL A 122 -10.64 -0.77 8.32
CA VAL A 122 -9.58 -0.12 7.54
C VAL A 122 -10.13 0.29 6.18
N SER A 123 -10.83 -0.58 5.45
CA SER A 123 -11.40 -0.25 4.14
C SER A 123 -12.37 0.93 4.23
N TYR A 124 -13.22 0.95 5.24
CA TYR A 124 -14.19 2.03 5.47
C TYR A 124 -13.49 3.37 5.79
N LEU A 125 -12.41 3.36 6.58
CA LEU A 125 -11.63 4.57 6.87
C LEU A 125 -10.94 5.15 5.62
N PHE A 126 -10.69 4.33 4.61
CA PHE A 126 -10.17 4.76 3.30
C PHE A 126 -11.27 5.15 2.30
N LEU A 127 -12.49 5.37 2.79
CA LEU A 127 -13.65 5.85 2.00
C LEU A 127 -14.06 4.89 0.86
N ILE A 128 -13.75 3.60 1.02
CA ILE A 128 -14.23 2.57 0.11
C ILE A 128 -15.75 2.42 0.29
N PRO A 129 -16.54 2.25 -0.80
CA PRO A 129 -17.98 2.04 -0.70
C PRO A 129 -18.33 0.86 0.21
N LEU A 130 -19.39 1.01 1.01
CA LEU A 130 -19.77 0.05 2.06
C LEU A 130 -19.91 -1.40 1.55
N GLU A 131 -20.57 -1.58 0.40
CA GLU A 131 -20.74 -2.88 -0.26
C GLU A 131 -19.38 -3.53 -0.57
N PHE A 132 -18.41 -2.72 -0.98
CA PHE A 132 -17.07 -3.19 -1.30
C PHE A 132 -16.26 -3.47 -0.04
N CYS A 133 -16.42 -2.69 1.04
CA CYS A 133 -15.81 -3.02 2.33
C CYS A 133 -16.26 -4.40 2.83
N LEU A 134 -17.55 -4.73 2.70
CA LEU A 134 -18.09 -6.05 3.06
C LEU A 134 -17.55 -7.16 2.15
N PHE A 135 -17.39 -6.88 0.86
CA PHE A 135 -16.78 -7.81 -0.08
C PHE A 135 -15.32 -8.10 0.28
N LEU A 136 -14.50 -7.06 0.46
CA LEU A 136 -13.08 -7.20 0.80
C LEU A 136 -12.87 -7.91 2.14
N SER A 137 -13.66 -7.59 3.17
CA SER A 137 -13.58 -8.27 4.47
C SER A 137 -13.98 -9.74 4.39
N SER A 138 -14.96 -10.08 3.55
CA SER A 138 -15.37 -11.46 3.31
C SER A 138 -14.27 -12.26 2.60
N ILE A 139 -13.61 -11.65 1.60
CA ILE A 139 -12.47 -12.28 0.92
C ILE A 139 -11.32 -12.51 1.90
N ASP A 140 -10.97 -11.51 2.71
CA ASP A 140 -9.93 -11.64 3.74
C ASP A 140 -10.25 -12.77 4.73
N TYR A 141 -11.49 -12.84 5.22
CA TYR A 141 -11.94 -13.93 6.09
C TYR A 141 -11.70 -15.31 5.46
N ILE A 142 -12.17 -15.52 4.23
CA ILE A 142 -12.12 -16.81 3.56
C ILE A 142 -10.67 -17.20 3.29
N ILE A 143 -9.87 -16.30 2.70
CA ILE A 143 -8.49 -16.60 2.34
C ILE A 143 -7.65 -16.84 3.59
N HIS A 144 -7.78 -15.97 4.60
CA HIS A 144 -7.02 -16.09 5.83
C HIS A 144 -7.31 -17.41 6.54
N TRP A 145 -8.59 -17.79 6.65
CA TRP A 145 -9.01 -19.09 7.19
C TRP A 145 -8.32 -20.27 6.47
N HIS A 146 -8.34 -20.28 5.14
CA HIS A 146 -7.76 -21.38 4.37
C HIS A 146 -6.25 -21.47 4.51
N ILE A 147 -5.54 -20.33 4.46
CA ILE A 147 -4.08 -20.29 4.64
C ILE A 147 -3.71 -20.87 6.01
N ASP A 148 -4.34 -20.38 7.07
CA ASP A 148 -4.04 -20.78 8.44
C ASP A 148 -4.34 -22.26 8.70
N PHE A 149 -5.46 -22.74 8.16
CA PHE A 149 -5.85 -24.14 8.27
C PHE A 149 -4.88 -25.06 7.53
N VAL A 150 -4.55 -24.75 6.28
CA VAL A 150 -3.65 -25.57 5.45
C VAL A 150 -2.25 -25.62 6.07
N LYS A 151 -1.71 -24.48 6.48
CA LYS A 151 -0.44 -24.41 7.23
C LYS A 151 -0.47 -25.34 8.43
N THR A 152 -1.48 -25.18 9.30
CA THR A 152 -1.59 -25.95 10.53
C THR A 152 -1.70 -27.45 10.25
N LYS A 153 -2.48 -27.85 9.25
CA LYS A 153 -2.64 -29.25 8.85
C LYS A 153 -1.32 -29.85 8.37
N ILE A 154 -0.59 -29.15 7.50
CA ILE A 154 0.70 -29.60 6.99
C ILE A 154 1.70 -29.74 8.14
N MET A 155 1.81 -28.71 9.00
CA MET A 155 2.74 -28.74 10.13
C MET A 155 2.45 -29.88 11.11
N ARG A 156 1.16 -30.17 11.35
CA ARG A 156 0.75 -31.29 12.20
C ARG A 156 0.99 -32.65 11.54
N PHE A 157 0.77 -32.75 10.23
CA PHE A 157 0.99 -34.00 9.48
C PHE A 157 2.47 -34.41 9.46
N PHE A 158 3.38 -33.44 9.35
CA PHE A 158 4.82 -33.67 9.38
C PHE A 158 5.45 -33.52 10.77
N GLU A 159 4.65 -33.39 11.84
CA GLU A 159 5.11 -33.25 13.23
C GLU A 159 6.19 -32.17 13.42
N ILE A 160 6.04 -31.05 12.73
CA ILE A 160 7.05 -29.98 12.70
C ILE A 160 7.12 -29.28 14.06
N SER A 161 8.27 -29.37 14.73
CA SER A 161 8.51 -28.66 16.00
C SER A 161 8.60 -27.15 15.80
N ASN A 162 8.00 -26.38 16.73
CA ASN A 162 8.05 -24.91 16.76
C ASN A 162 9.46 -24.32 16.93
N SER A 163 10.43 -25.12 17.38
CA SER A 163 11.84 -24.72 17.48
C SER A 163 12.67 -24.99 16.22
N SER A 164 12.09 -25.66 15.22
CA SER A 164 12.82 -26.07 14.01
C SER A 164 12.94 -24.93 12.99
N LEU A 165 13.98 -24.96 12.17
CA LEU A 165 14.12 -24.04 11.03
C LEU A 165 12.95 -24.19 10.04
N VAL A 166 12.45 -25.42 9.85
CA VAL A 166 11.32 -25.72 8.96
C VAL A 166 10.06 -25.02 9.43
N TYR A 167 9.80 -24.95 10.73
CA TYR A 167 8.68 -24.17 11.28
C TYR A 167 8.75 -22.69 10.85
N TRP A 168 9.92 -22.06 10.98
CA TRP A 168 10.09 -20.66 10.60
C TRP A 168 10.00 -20.44 9.09
N LEU A 169 10.36 -21.43 8.28
CA LEU A 169 10.13 -21.41 6.84
C LEU A 169 8.62 -21.41 6.52
N PHE A 170 7.84 -22.29 7.16
CA PHE A 170 6.38 -22.29 7.01
C PHE A 170 5.75 -20.99 7.48
N GLN A 171 6.22 -20.43 8.61
CA GLN A 171 5.76 -19.13 9.09
C GLN A 171 6.11 -18.01 8.10
N THR A 172 7.23 -18.10 7.39
CA THR A 172 7.58 -17.12 6.35
C THR A 172 6.62 -17.19 5.17
N PHE A 173 6.33 -18.41 4.66
CA PHE A 173 5.36 -18.60 3.58
C PHE A 173 3.95 -18.15 3.98
N ASP A 174 3.55 -18.43 5.21
CA ASP A 174 2.30 -17.96 5.79
C ASP A 174 2.17 -16.43 5.70
N GLN A 175 3.18 -15.69 6.18
CA GLN A 175 3.15 -14.23 6.11
C GLN A 175 3.15 -13.71 4.66
N ILE A 176 3.91 -14.35 3.75
CA ILE A 176 3.91 -13.98 2.33
C ILE A 176 2.52 -14.13 1.71
N LEU A 177 1.81 -15.23 2.01
CA LEU A 177 0.47 -15.47 1.48
C LEU A 177 -0.55 -14.46 2.01
N HIS A 178 -0.49 -14.12 3.30
CA HIS A 178 -1.35 -13.07 3.88
C HIS A 178 -1.05 -11.70 3.27
N TYR A 179 0.22 -11.32 3.09
CA TYR A 179 0.57 -10.04 2.45
C TYR A 179 0.19 -10.00 0.97
N SER A 180 0.30 -11.13 0.27
CA SER A 180 -0.16 -11.25 -1.12
C SER A 180 -1.66 -11.06 -1.22
N THR A 181 -2.42 -11.51 -0.22
CA THR A 181 -3.87 -11.26 -0.12
C THR A 181 -4.15 -9.77 -0.02
N TYR A 182 -3.42 -9.02 0.81
CA TYR A 182 -3.61 -7.57 0.91
C TYR A 182 -3.23 -6.82 -0.35
N LEU A 183 -2.17 -7.25 -1.04
CA LEU A 183 -1.83 -6.71 -2.36
C LEU A 183 -2.98 -6.92 -3.36
N LEU A 184 -3.63 -8.10 -3.34
CA LEU A 184 -4.79 -8.40 -4.17
C LEU A 184 -6.00 -7.51 -3.82
N LEU A 185 -6.29 -7.31 -2.53
CA LEU A 185 -7.39 -6.43 -2.10
C LEU A 185 -7.18 -4.99 -2.58
N VAL A 186 -5.97 -4.45 -2.44
CA VAL A 186 -5.60 -3.11 -2.93
C VAL A 186 -5.76 -3.03 -4.44
N TYR A 187 -5.31 -4.06 -5.17
CA TYR A 187 -5.47 -4.13 -6.62
C TYR A 187 -6.96 -4.09 -7.04
N PHE A 188 -7.84 -4.78 -6.32
CA PHE A 188 -9.28 -4.73 -6.60
C PHE A 188 -9.88 -3.34 -6.35
N VAL A 189 -9.40 -2.62 -5.33
CA VAL A 189 -9.80 -1.24 -5.05
C VAL A 189 -9.31 -0.29 -6.15
N ASP A 190 -8.03 -0.34 -6.53
CA ASP A 190 -7.43 0.55 -7.54
C ASP A 190 -8.14 0.42 -8.90
N LYS A 191 -8.45 -0.81 -9.32
CA LYS A 191 -9.14 -1.04 -10.59
C LYS A 191 -10.62 -0.67 -10.57
N GLY A 192 -11.16 -0.25 -9.43
CA GLY A 192 -12.55 0.15 -9.28
C GLY A 192 -13.51 -0.97 -9.67
N PHE A 193 -13.10 -2.23 -9.49
CA PHE A 193 -13.97 -3.35 -9.84
C PHE A 193 -15.17 -3.34 -8.91
N SER A 194 -16.38 -3.16 -9.48
CA SER A 194 -17.59 -3.32 -8.68
C SER A 194 -17.69 -4.78 -8.19
N PRO A 195 -18.20 -5.03 -6.97
CA PRO A 195 -18.36 -6.40 -6.49
C PRO A 195 -19.21 -7.24 -7.45
N GLN A 196 -20.19 -6.63 -8.12
CA GLN A 196 -21.00 -7.26 -9.15
C GLN A 196 -20.14 -7.68 -10.36
N TYR A 197 -19.27 -6.80 -10.86
CA TYR A 197 -18.36 -7.10 -11.98
C TYR A 197 -17.39 -8.24 -11.65
N VAL A 198 -16.80 -8.23 -10.45
CA VAL A 198 -15.89 -9.31 -10.01
C VAL A 198 -16.64 -10.64 -9.94
N PHE A 199 -17.83 -10.63 -9.36
CA PHE A 199 -18.68 -11.83 -9.25
C PHE A 199 -19.07 -12.38 -10.62
N GLU A 200 -19.52 -11.52 -11.55
CA GLU A 200 -19.87 -11.93 -12.91
C GLU A 200 -18.66 -12.52 -13.66
N LYS A 201 -17.49 -11.88 -13.56
CA LYS A 201 -16.27 -12.40 -14.17
C LYS A 201 -15.83 -13.73 -13.57
N PHE A 202 -15.90 -13.85 -12.24
CA PHE A 202 -15.59 -15.10 -11.55
C PHE A 202 -16.52 -16.23 -12.01
N ILE A 203 -17.84 -16.00 -12.02
CA ILE A 203 -18.80 -16.99 -12.49
C ILE A 203 -18.52 -17.37 -13.95
N SER A 204 -18.27 -16.41 -14.84
CA SER A 204 -17.95 -16.68 -16.26
C SER A 204 -16.64 -17.43 -16.49
N PHE A 205 -15.75 -17.47 -15.49
CA PHE A 205 -14.51 -18.23 -15.59
C PHE A 205 -14.73 -19.72 -15.26
N PHE A 206 -15.72 -20.02 -14.42
CA PHE A 206 -16.03 -21.39 -13.99
C PHE A 206 -17.19 -22.04 -14.73
N PHE A 207 -18.06 -21.25 -15.39
CA PHE A 207 -19.23 -21.69 -16.16
C PHE A 207 -19.19 -21.09 -17.57
#